data_AF-A0A1G5JWK8-F1
#
_entry.id   AF-A0A1G5JWK8-F1
#
_cell.length_a   1.000
_cell.length_b   1.000
_cell.length_c   1.000
_cell.angle_alpha   90.00
_cell.angle_beta   90.00
_cell.angle_gamma   90.00
#
_symmetry.space_group_name_H-M   'P 1'
#
loop_
_entity.id
_entity.type
_entity.pdbx_description
1 polymer ?
#
loop_
_entity_poly.entity_id
_entity_poly.type
_entity_poly.pdbx_seq_one_letter_code
_entity_poly.pdbx_strand_id
1 'polypeptide(L)'
;MSDLFWLTDAQMARMAPFFPKSHGKPRVDDRRVLSGIIFIIRNGFRWCDAPTVYGPHKTLYSRWRRWSGKGIFARMMAGLAASHGEEKTVMIDATYLKAHRTATSMAVKKGGVDA
;
A
#
# COMPACT_ATOMS: atom_id res chain seq x y z
N MET A 1 20.25 -2.82 10.50
CA MET A 1 19.53 -1.53 10.58
C MET A 1 18.15 -1.74 10.00
N SER A 2 17.09 -1.57 10.77
CA SER A 2 15.72 -1.71 10.27
C SER A 2 15.44 -0.59 9.26
N ASP A 3 15.25 -0.92 7.99
CA ASP A 3 14.87 0.01 6.92
C ASP A 3 13.40 0.43 7.12
N LEU A 4 13.18 1.18 8.19
CA LEU A 4 11.87 1.68 8.58
C LEU A 4 11.51 2.87 7.70
N PHE A 5 10.30 2.85 7.16
CA PHE A 5 9.76 3.96 6.40
C PHE A 5 9.16 5.01 7.34
N TRP A 6 9.64 6.25 7.24
CA TRP A 6 9.06 7.40 7.96
C TRP A 6 8.76 8.51 6.97
N LEU A 7 7.53 9.02 7.02
CA LEU A 7 7.19 10.27 6.33
C LEU A 7 8.00 11.41 6.93
N THR A 8 8.50 12.30 6.08
CA THR A 8 9.13 13.57 6.49
C THR A 8 8.07 14.59 6.90
N ASP A 9 8.47 15.63 7.63
CA ASP A 9 7.56 16.72 8.01
C ASP A 9 7.02 17.47 6.78
N ALA A 10 7.84 17.63 5.74
CA ALA A 10 7.41 18.22 4.47
C ALA A 10 6.32 17.38 3.78
N GLN A 11 6.46 16.04 3.75
CA GLN A 11 5.43 15.15 3.22
C GLN A 11 4.15 15.20 4.07
N MET A 12 4.30 15.23 5.39
CA MET A 12 3.16 15.37 6.31
C MET A 12 2.41 16.69 6.11
N ALA A 13 3.13 17.80 5.89
CA ALA A 13 2.52 19.09 5.62
C ALA A 13 1.68 19.06 4.33
N ARG A 14 2.17 18.41 3.27
CA ARG A 14 1.41 18.22 2.01
C ARG A 14 0.16 17.36 2.22
N MET A 15 0.23 16.37 3.11
CA MET A 15 -0.89 15.46 3.41
C MET A 15 -1.88 16.03 4.43
N ALA A 16 -1.49 17.03 5.20
CA ALA A 16 -2.25 17.60 6.31
C ALA A 16 -3.71 17.97 5.96
N PRO A 17 -4.00 18.60 4.80
CA PRO A 17 -5.36 18.98 4.43
C PRO A 17 -6.33 17.82 4.24
N PHE A 18 -5.84 16.60 4.00
CA PHE A 18 -6.66 15.43 3.72
C PHE A 18 -6.99 14.63 4.97
N PHE A 19 -6.30 14.88 6.09
CA PHE A 19 -6.61 14.17 7.33
C PHE A 19 -8.00 14.55 7.83
N PRO A 20 -8.78 13.57 8.32
CA PRO A 20 -10.08 13.87 8.93
C PRO A 20 -9.86 14.78 10.16
N LYS A 21 -10.84 15.60 10.54
CA LYS A 21 -10.78 16.37 11.80
C LYS A 21 -10.94 15.46 13.02
N SER A 22 -10.25 15.74 14.13
CA SER A 22 -10.39 14.94 15.36
C SER A 22 -11.68 15.34 16.06
N HIS A 23 -12.30 14.39 16.76
CA HIS A 23 -13.47 14.68 17.59
C HIS A 23 -13.13 14.29 19.03
N GLY A 24 -13.07 15.29 19.92
CA GLY A 24 -12.88 15.13 21.37
C GLY A 24 -11.48 14.68 21.79
N LYS A 25 -11.12 13.42 21.52
CA LYS A 25 -9.87 12.83 22.00
C LYS A 25 -8.70 13.17 21.07
N PRO A 26 -7.53 13.59 21.61
CA PRO A 26 -6.31 13.74 20.83
C PRO A 26 -6.01 12.47 20.04
N ARG A 27 -5.67 12.62 18.76
CA ARG A 27 -5.35 11.47 17.93
C ARG A 27 -3.98 10.93 18.30
N VAL A 28 -3.84 9.61 18.21
CA VAL A 28 -2.54 8.95 18.05
C VAL A 28 -1.85 9.58 16.85
N ASP A 29 -0.55 9.85 17.00
CA ASP A 29 0.29 10.49 15.99
C ASP A 29 0.04 9.93 14.57
N ASP A 30 -0.57 10.76 13.71
CA ASP A 30 -0.95 10.38 12.35
C ASP A 30 0.31 10.16 11.48
N ARG A 31 1.45 10.81 11.76
CA ARG A 31 2.73 10.57 11.05
C ARG A 31 3.19 9.14 11.26
N ARG A 32 3.25 8.71 12.51
CA ARG A 32 3.62 7.34 12.90
C ARG A 32 2.68 6.30 12.33
N VAL A 33 1.37 6.51 12.44
CA VAL A 33 0.38 5.55 11.95
C VAL A 33 0.41 5.43 10.43
N LEU A 34 0.45 6.56 9.70
CA LEU A 34 0.50 6.53 8.24
C LEU A 34 1.81 5.94 7.72
N SER A 35 2.94 6.27 8.35
CA SER A 35 4.25 5.67 8.02
C SER A 35 4.22 4.15 8.17
N GLY A 36 3.65 3.64 9.26
CA GLY A 36 3.49 2.20 9.47
C GLY A 36 2.54 1.53 8.47
N ILE A 37 1.44 2.18 8.10
CA ILE A 37 0.53 1.69 7.06
C ILE A 37 1.27 1.57 5.71
N ILE A 38 2.01 2.61 5.31
CA ILE A 38 2.78 2.61 4.05
C ILE A 38 3.85 1.52 4.08
N PHE A 39 4.56 1.37 5.20
CA PHE A 39 5.56 0.31 5.37
C PHE A 39 4.96 -1.08 5.13
N ILE A 40 3.81 -1.38 5.72
CA ILE A 40 3.15 -2.69 5.58
C ILE A 40 2.72 -2.93 4.12
N ILE A 41 2.06 -1.94 3.51
CA ILE A 41 1.54 -2.06 2.15
C ILE A 41 2.68 -2.19 1.13
N ARG A 42 3.73 -1.36 1.26
CA ARG A 42 4.90 -1.36 0.37
C ARG A 42 5.63 -2.71 0.37
N ASN A 43 5.69 -3.37 1.52
CA ASN A 43 6.42 -4.63 1.68
C ASN A 43 5.53 -5.88 1.61
N GLY A 44 4.21 -5.72 1.49
CA GLY A 44 3.26 -6.84 1.47
C GLY A 44 3.19 -7.63 2.79
N PHE A 45 3.52 -7.02 3.92
CA PHE A 45 3.52 -7.71 5.21
C PHE A 45 2.11 -7.92 5.77
N ARG A 46 1.96 -8.93 6.63
CA ARG A 46 0.78 -9.05 7.46
C ARG A 46 0.79 -7.93 8.49
N TRP A 47 -0.40 -7.42 8.84
CA TRP A 47 -0.51 -6.36 9.85
C TRP A 47 0.15 -6.73 11.19
N CYS A 48 0.04 -7.98 11.63
CA CYS A 48 0.66 -8.47 12.87
C CYS A 48 2.19 -8.38 12.88
N ASP A 49 2.81 -8.35 11.71
CA ASP A 49 4.27 -8.31 11.55
C ASP A 49 4.80 -6.86 11.50
N ALA A 50 3.92 -5.87 11.71
CA ALA A 50 4.31 -4.47 11.74
C ALA A 50 5.30 -4.18 12.88
N PRO A 51 6.41 -3.45 12.61
CA PRO A 51 7.34 -3.01 13.64
C PRO A 51 6.62 -2.23 14.75
N THR A 52 6.93 -2.58 16.00
CA THR A 52 6.27 -2.01 17.20
C THR A 52 6.46 -0.51 17.35
N VAL A 53 7.51 0.05 16.73
CA VAL A 53 7.77 1.51 16.64
C VAL A 53 6.61 2.27 16.00
N TYR A 54 5.89 1.66 15.05
CA TYR A 54 4.69 2.27 14.46
C TYR A 54 3.45 2.13 15.35
N GLY A 55 3.52 1.28 16.37
CA GLY A 55 2.45 1.06 17.35
C GLY A 55 1.66 -0.21 17.12
N PRO A 56 0.57 -0.39 17.89
CA PRO A 56 -0.19 -1.63 17.87
C PRO A 56 -0.73 -1.90 16.47
N HIS A 57 -0.48 -3.11 15.94
CA HIS A 57 -0.95 -3.49 14.61
C HIS A 57 -2.47 -3.31 14.42
N LYS A 58 -3.26 -3.53 15.47
CA LYS A 58 -4.71 -3.29 15.46
C LYS A 58 -5.04 -1.81 15.19
N THR A 59 -4.25 -0.89 15.72
CA THR A 59 -4.40 0.55 15.48
C THR A 59 -4.09 0.89 14.03
N LEU A 60 -3.04 0.31 13.45
CA LEU A 60 -2.68 0.51 12.04
C LEU A 60 -3.80 0.00 11.12
N TYR A 61 -4.24 -1.24 11.31
CA TYR A 61 -5.30 -1.86 10.51
C TYR A 61 -6.64 -1.12 10.64
N SER A 62 -7.08 -0.83 11.87
CA SER A 62 -8.34 -0.12 12.09
C SER A 62 -8.33 1.28 11.49
N ARG A 63 -7.19 1.98 11.54
CA ARG A 63 -7.03 3.29 10.92
C ARG A 63 -7.09 3.18 9.40
N TRP A 64 -6.30 2.27 8.82
CA TRP A 64 -6.31 2.01 7.39
C TRP A 64 -7.72 1.70 6.89
N ARG A 65 -8.40 0.72 7.50
CA ARG A 65 -9.77 0.34 7.13
C ARG A 65 -10.75 1.52 7.21
N ARG A 66 -10.69 2.31 8.28
CA ARG A 66 -11.57 3.49 8.46
C ARG A 66 -11.28 4.59 7.44
N TRP A 67 -10.03 4.81 7.10
CA TRP A 67 -9.64 5.84 6.13
C TRP A 67 -9.94 5.43 4.70
N SER A 68 -9.72 4.16 4.36
CA SER A 68 -10.12 3.57 3.07
C SER A 68 -11.63 3.68 2.87
N GLY A 69 -12.43 3.27 3.86
CA GLY A 69 -13.90 3.36 3.78
C GLY A 69 -14.43 4.80 3.69
N LYS A 70 -13.65 5.81 4.09
CA LYS A 70 -13.98 7.24 3.96
C LYS A 70 -13.42 7.88 2.69
N GLY A 71 -12.72 7.12 1.84
CA GLY A 71 -12.06 7.64 0.64
C GLY A 71 -10.92 8.62 0.93
N ILE A 72 -10.36 8.63 2.14
CA ILE A 72 -9.29 9.58 2.53
C ILE A 72 -8.04 9.37 1.67
N PHE A 73 -7.62 8.12 1.46
CA PHE A 73 -6.47 7.81 0.63
C PHE A 73 -6.68 8.22 -0.83
N ALA A 74 -7.86 7.96 -1.39
CA ALA A 74 -8.20 8.35 -2.75
C ALA A 74 -8.15 9.88 -2.94
N ARG A 75 -8.75 10.63 -1.99
CA ARG A 75 -8.71 12.10 -2.00
C ARG A 75 -7.29 12.64 -1.83
N MET A 76 -6.49 12.02 -0.96
CA MET A 76 -5.09 12.40 -0.77
C MET A 76 -4.28 12.18 -2.05
N MET A 77 -4.43 11.02 -2.71
CA MET A 77 -3.76 10.74 -3.99
C MET A 77 -4.16 11.76 -5.06
N ALA A 78 -5.47 11.98 -5.25
CA ALA A 78 -5.96 12.94 -6.24
C ALA A 78 -5.47 14.37 -5.96
N GLY A 79 -5.52 14.81 -4.71
CA GLY A 79 -5.07 16.15 -4.32
C GLY A 79 -3.56 16.35 -4.43
N LEU A 80 -2.76 15.32 -4.18
CA LEU A 80 -1.31 15.36 -4.40
C LEU A 80 -0.96 15.37 -5.90
N ALA A 81 -1.66 14.57 -6.71
CA ALA A 81 -1.47 14.49 -8.16
C ALA A 81 -1.90 15.76 -8.91
N ALA A 82 -2.93 16.47 -8.43
CA ALA A 82 -3.44 17.70 -9.04
C ALA A 82 -2.36 18.79 -9.25
N SER A 83 -1.35 18.83 -8.38
CA SER A 83 -0.23 19.78 -8.50
C SER A 83 0.75 19.46 -9.64
N HIS A 84 0.71 18.24 -10.19
CA HIS A 84 1.65 17.73 -11.19
C HIS A 84 1.04 17.63 -12.60
N GLY A 85 -0.23 18.02 -12.80
CA GLY A 85 -0.91 17.94 -14.10
C GLY A 85 -1.18 16.50 -14.58
N GLU A 86 -0.89 15.50 -13.76
CA GLU A 86 -1.17 14.10 -14.05
C GLU A 86 -2.61 13.75 -13.64
N GLU A 87 -3.49 13.62 -14.63
CA GLU A 87 -4.88 13.22 -14.40
C GLU A 87 -5.05 11.69 -14.34
N LYS A 88 -4.03 10.94 -14.80
CA LYS A 88 -4.11 9.49 -14.94
C LYS A 88 -3.41 8.79 -13.78
N THR A 89 -4.20 8.12 -12.93
CA THR A 89 -3.66 7.21 -11.91
C THR A 89 -3.33 5.86 -12.55
N VAL A 90 -2.08 5.42 -12.46
CA VAL A 90 -1.66 4.07 -12.87
C VAL A 90 -1.35 3.25 -11.62
N MET A 91 -2.04 2.12 -11.44
CA MET A 91 -1.72 1.14 -10.40
C MET A 91 -0.86 0.05 -11.03
N ILE A 92 0.41 -0.02 -10.63
CA ILE A 92 1.32 -1.08 -11.06
C ILE A 92 1.36 -2.10 -9.94
N ASP A 93 0.73 -3.27 -10.14
CA ASP A 93 1.07 -4.46 -9.37
C ASP A 93 1.95 -5.38 -10.24
N ALA A 94 2.88 -6.07 -9.61
CA ALA A 94 3.66 -7.12 -10.23
C ALA A 94 3.45 -8.38 -9.41
N THR A 95 2.71 -9.33 -9.95
CA THR A 95 2.62 -10.68 -9.39
C THR A 95 3.59 -11.59 -10.14
N TYR A 96 4.73 -11.92 -9.53
CA TYR A 96 5.65 -12.93 -10.06
C TYR A 96 5.50 -14.23 -9.29
N LEU A 97 4.93 -15.26 -9.93
CA LEU A 97 4.99 -16.63 -9.45
C LEU A 97 5.90 -17.44 -10.38
N LYS A 98 7.01 -17.96 -9.86
CA LYS A 98 7.87 -18.89 -10.61
C LYS A 98 7.09 -20.19 -10.85
N ALA A 99 6.71 -20.45 -12.09
CA ALA A 99 6.06 -21.71 -12.45
C ALA A 99 7.03 -22.88 -12.23
N HIS A 100 6.53 -23.99 -11.68
CA HIS A 100 7.28 -25.24 -11.63
C HIS A 100 7.54 -25.73 -13.06
N ARG A 101 8.70 -26.37 -13.31
CA ARG A 101 9.12 -26.82 -14.65
C ARG A 101 8.10 -27.73 -15.38
N THR A 102 7.18 -28.35 -14.64
CA THR A 102 6.13 -29.24 -15.17
C THR A 102 4.80 -28.53 -15.44
N ALA A 103 4.67 -27.22 -15.17
CA ALA A 103 3.42 -26.48 -15.38
C ALA A 103 3.08 -26.26 -16.87
N THR A 104 4.01 -26.48 -17.79
CA THR A 104 3.78 -26.46 -19.24
C THR A 104 3.57 -27.88 -19.75
N SER A 105 2.38 -28.46 -19.57
CA SER A 105 1.97 -29.65 -20.31
C SER A 105 1.40 -29.25 -21.68
N MET A 106 2.20 -28.58 -22.52
CA MET A 106 1.88 -28.51 -23.94
C MET A 106 2.20 -29.90 -24.50
N ALA A 107 1.16 -30.71 -24.68
CA ALA A 107 1.29 -31.96 -25.42
C ALA A 107 1.85 -31.62 -26.81
N VAL A 108 3.07 -32.05 -27.08
CA VAL A 108 3.64 -31.99 -28.43
C VAL A 108 2.69 -32.81 -29.30
N LYS A 109 1.89 -32.16 -30.15
CA LYS A 109 1.23 -32.84 -31.26
C LYS A 109 2.36 -33.33 -32.16
N LYS A 110 2.78 -34.57 -31.95
CA LYS A 110 3.72 -35.26 -32.82
C LYS A 110 3.01 -35.38 -34.17
N GLY A 111 3.42 -34.54 -35.12
CA GLY A 111 2.98 -34.66 -36.51
C GLY A 111 3.37 -36.03 -37.03
N GLY A 112 2.38 -36.90 -37.19
CA GLY A 112 2.51 -38.07 -38.03
C GLY A 112 2.47 -37.59 -39.47
N VAL A 113 3.63 -37.57 -40.12
CA VAL A 113 3.71 -37.72 -41.57
C VAL A 113 3.71 -39.23 -41.78
N ASP A 114 2.62 -39.77 -42.28
CA ASP A 114 2.61 -41.10 -42.90
C ASP A 114 2.05 -40.94 -44.32
N ALA A 115 2.77 -41.59 -45.24
CA ALA A 115 2.72 -41.50 -46.70
C ALA A 115 1.46 -42.11 -47.33
#